data_AF-A0A653BPD1-F1
#
_entry.id   AF-A0A653BPD1-F1
#
_cell.length_a   1.000
_cell.length_b   1.000
_cell.length_c   1.000
_cell.angle_alpha   90.00
_cell.angle_beta   90.00
_cell.angle_gamma   90.00
#
_symmetry.space_group_name_H-M   'P 1'
#
loop_
_entity.id
_entity.type
_entity.pdbx_description
1 polymer ?
#
loop_
_entity_poly.entity_id
_entity_poly.type
_entity_poly.pdbx_seq_one_letter_code
_entity_poly.pdbx_strand_id
1 'polypeptide(L)'
;MNELATKLIEDNKSPLMKFENVGSKLFFRCDNESSLKLVDDQVHHLEKLLSHSRVTRRNARGQATWCPEKKVAKVSIVTKGLIQNFGCQNKNGIILLPEEMCFLVEMNRLEVTQNEIPLSIQDCYDIVTENLVCTDDVSFYQAAKVNIPFCDYI
;
A
#
# COMPACT_ATOMS: atom_id res chain seq x y z
N MET A 1 -14.44 -17.01 -28.22
CA MET A 1 -14.35 -16.27 -26.94
C MET A 1 -13.87 -14.87 -27.29
N ASN A 2 -14.57 -13.82 -26.84
CA ASN A 2 -14.31 -12.43 -27.25
C ASN A 2 -12.84 -12.04 -27.00
N GLU A 3 -12.15 -11.49 -28.01
CA GLU A 3 -10.74 -11.07 -27.94
C GLU A 3 -10.48 -10.14 -26.75
N LEU A 4 -11.42 -9.22 -26.49
CA LEU A 4 -11.43 -8.35 -25.32
C LEU A 4 -11.44 -9.14 -23.99
N ALA A 5 -12.23 -10.21 -23.91
CA ALA A 5 -12.35 -11.00 -22.68
C ALA A 5 -11.03 -11.74 -22.40
N THR A 6 -10.37 -12.28 -23.43
CA THR A 6 -9.06 -12.92 -23.29
C THR A 6 -8.01 -11.91 -22.81
N LYS A 7 -7.98 -10.72 -23.40
CA LYS A 7 -7.07 -9.62 -23.00
C LYS A 7 -7.28 -9.23 -21.53
N LEU A 8 -8.52 -9.04 -21.10
CA LEU A 8 -8.84 -8.70 -19.70
C LEU A 8 -8.40 -9.80 -18.72
N ILE A 9 -8.52 -11.07 -19.11
CA ILE A 9 -8.07 -12.20 -18.29
C ILE A 9 -6.54 -12.25 -18.21
N GLU A 10 -5.82 -11.97 -19.30
CA GLU A 10 -4.36 -11.92 -19.34
C GLU A 10 -3.79 -10.75 -18.52
N ASP A 11 -4.35 -9.55 -18.70
CA ASP A 11 -4.00 -8.37 -17.88
C ASP A 11 -4.28 -8.64 -16.39
N ASN A 12 -5.36 -9.39 -16.07
CA ASN A 12 -5.66 -9.85 -14.72
C ASN A 12 -4.81 -11.05 -14.25
N LYS A 13 -3.98 -11.67 -15.08
CA LYS A 13 -3.00 -12.68 -14.62
C LYS A 13 -1.65 -12.04 -14.32
N SER A 14 -1.21 -11.09 -15.15
CA SER A 14 0.13 -10.50 -15.12
C SER A 14 0.07 -8.96 -15.02
N PRO A 15 -0.26 -8.39 -13.85
CA PRO A 15 -0.67 -6.99 -13.73
C PRO A 15 0.53 -6.03 -13.60
N LEU A 16 1.71 -6.59 -13.34
CA LEU A 16 2.95 -5.87 -13.05
C LEU A 16 3.98 -6.34 -14.07
N MET A 17 4.20 -5.53 -15.09
CA MET A 17 5.39 -5.69 -15.92
C MET A 17 6.57 -5.16 -15.11
N LYS A 18 7.45 -6.06 -14.67
CA LYS A 18 8.69 -5.67 -14.00
C LYS A 18 9.63 -5.13 -15.06
N PHE A 19 10.06 -3.89 -14.88
CA PHE A 19 11.07 -3.28 -15.73
C PHE A 19 12.31 -2.99 -14.89
N GLU A 20 13.47 -3.27 -15.45
CA GLU A 20 14.73 -2.78 -14.91
C GLU A 20 14.78 -1.27 -15.13
N ASN A 21 14.53 -0.50 -14.07
CA ASN A 21 14.64 0.94 -14.13
C ASN A 21 16.08 1.33 -13.83
N VAL A 22 16.76 1.93 -14.81
CA VAL A 22 18.06 2.56 -14.62
C VAL A 22 17.80 3.78 -13.73
N GLY A 23 18.07 3.65 -12.42
CA GLY A 23 17.54 4.52 -11.36
C GLY A 23 17.55 6.04 -11.67
N SER A 24 16.55 6.74 -11.15
CA SER A 24 16.16 8.13 -11.45
C SER A 24 17.19 9.24 -11.10
N LYS A 25 18.44 8.89 -10.78
CA LYS A 25 19.49 9.84 -10.39
C LYS A 25 20.75 9.77 -11.27
N LEU A 26 20.75 8.97 -12.35
CA LEU A 26 21.87 8.91 -13.27
C LEU A 26 21.68 9.96 -14.37
N PHE A 27 22.38 11.09 -14.22
CA PHE A 27 22.51 12.07 -15.28
C PHE A 27 23.52 11.56 -16.31
N PHE A 28 23.04 11.04 -17.44
CA PHE A 28 23.91 10.68 -18.55
C PHE A 28 24.38 11.96 -19.25
N ARG A 29 25.70 12.14 -19.38
CA ARG A 29 26.24 13.07 -20.38
C ARG A 29 26.05 12.42 -21.74
N CYS A 30 25.28 13.05 -22.62
CA CYS A 30 25.03 12.57 -23.97
C CYS A 30 26.10 13.10 -24.93
N ASP A 31 27.34 12.69 -24.72
CA ASP A 31 28.49 13.09 -25.54
C ASP A 31 29.05 11.95 -26.41
N ASN A 32 28.61 10.70 -26.20
CA ASN A 32 29.02 9.54 -26.98
C ASN A 32 27.84 8.73 -27.55
N GLU A 33 28.10 7.97 -28.61
CA GLU A 33 27.08 7.19 -29.33
C GLU A 33 26.43 6.10 -28.47
N SER A 34 27.19 5.54 -27.52
CA SER A 34 26.68 4.54 -26.57
C SER A 34 25.68 5.13 -25.57
N SER A 35 25.89 6.36 -25.09
CA SER A 35 24.95 7.03 -24.19
C SER A 35 23.68 7.45 -24.92
N LEU A 36 23.78 7.85 -26.19
CA LEU A 36 22.60 8.14 -27.01
C LEU A 36 21.71 6.90 -27.20
N LYS A 37 22.31 5.73 -27.47
CA LYS A 37 21.57 4.45 -27.57
C LYS A 37 20.89 4.08 -26.25
N LEU A 38 21.59 4.23 -25.12
CA LEU A 38 21.02 3.96 -23.81
C LEU A 38 19.82 4.87 -23.50
N VAL A 39 19.90 6.15 -23.86
CA VAL A 39 18.78 7.09 -23.70
C VAL A 39 17.60 6.69 -24.57
N ASP A 40 17.84 6.34 -25.84
CA ASP A 40 16.78 5.91 -26.77
C ASP A 40 16.10 4.61 -26.29
N ASP A 41 16.88 3.63 -25.86
CA ASP A 41 16.39 2.40 -25.24
C ASP A 41 15.53 2.71 -24.01
N GLN A 42 16.00 3.60 -23.13
CA GLN A 42 15.28 3.98 -21.92
C GLN A 42 13.96 4.72 -22.25
N VAL A 43 13.96 5.60 -23.24
CA VAL A 43 12.74 6.28 -23.72
C VAL A 43 11.76 5.25 -24.26
N HIS A 44 12.20 4.35 -25.14
CA HIS A 44 11.37 3.29 -25.68
C HIS A 44 10.79 2.38 -24.59
N HIS A 45 11.60 2.06 -23.57
CA HIS A 45 11.16 1.31 -22.41
C HIS A 45 10.07 2.03 -21.60
N LEU A 46 10.23 3.34 -21.38
CA LEU A 46 9.24 4.16 -20.68
C LEU A 46 7.93 4.29 -21.47
N GLU A 47 8.00 4.48 -22.79
CA GLU A 47 6.82 4.51 -23.67
C GLU A 47 6.05 3.18 -23.64
N LYS A 48 6.77 2.06 -23.68
CA LYS A 48 6.19 0.73 -23.56
C LYS A 48 5.54 0.52 -22.19
N LEU A 49 6.14 1.02 -21.12
CA LEU A 49 5.55 0.99 -19.78
C LEU A 49 4.26 1.81 -19.71
N LEU A 50 4.28 3.02 -20.26
CA LEU A 50 3.13 3.94 -20.23
C LEU A 50 1.97 3.46 -21.10
N SER A 51 2.23 2.72 -22.19
CA SER A 51 1.19 2.14 -23.05
C SER A 51 0.48 0.94 -22.42
N HIS A 52 1.03 0.35 -21.36
CA HIS A 52 0.39 -0.78 -20.68
C HIS A 52 -0.75 -0.29 -19.77
N SER A 53 -1.91 -0.95 -19.87
CA SER A 53 -3.07 -0.62 -19.05
C SER A 53 -2.79 -0.93 -17.58
N ARG A 54 -2.90 0.08 -16.71
CA ARG A 54 -2.75 -0.11 -15.27
C ARG A 54 -4.02 -0.74 -14.71
N VAL A 55 -3.96 -2.04 -14.43
CA VAL A 55 -5.06 -2.75 -13.76
C VAL A 55 -4.85 -2.72 -12.24
N THR A 56 -5.52 -1.78 -11.55
CA THR A 56 -5.60 -1.79 -10.09
C THR A 56 -6.52 -2.92 -9.64
N ARG A 57 -5.95 -4.04 -9.16
CA ARG A 57 -6.75 -5.12 -8.57
C ARG A 57 -7.25 -4.70 -7.19
N ARG A 58 -8.53 -4.95 -6.88
CA ARG A 58 -9.04 -4.82 -5.50
C ARG A 58 -8.24 -5.69 -4.51
N ASN A 59 -7.75 -6.83 -4.97
CA ASN A 59 -6.93 -7.81 -4.22
C ASN A 59 -5.49 -7.33 -3.95
N ALA A 60 -5.10 -6.16 -4.46
CA ALA A 60 -3.83 -5.51 -4.15
C ALA A 60 -3.92 -4.58 -2.93
N ARG A 61 -5.07 -4.56 -2.25
CA ARG A 61 -5.29 -3.82 -1.01
C ARG A 61 -5.17 -4.77 0.16
N GLY A 62 -4.63 -4.26 1.27
CA GLY A 62 -4.76 -4.96 2.54
C GLY A 62 -6.23 -5.02 2.91
N GLN A 63 -6.59 -5.97 3.76
CA GLN A 63 -7.93 -6.01 4.36
C GLN A 63 -7.80 -5.89 5.87
N ALA A 64 -8.68 -5.13 6.48
CA ALA A 64 -8.79 -5.01 7.92
C ALA A 64 -10.24 -5.00 8.38
N THR A 65 -10.45 -5.36 9.63
CA THR A 65 -11.74 -5.27 10.30
C THR A 65 -11.65 -4.23 11.41
N TRP A 66 -12.53 -3.23 11.38
CA TRP A 66 -12.65 -2.25 12.43
C TRP A 66 -13.26 -2.88 13.68
N CYS A 67 -12.63 -2.69 14.85
CA CYS A 67 -13.10 -3.17 16.13
C CYS A 67 -13.46 -1.98 17.04
N PRO A 68 -14.74 -1.55 17.08
CA PRO A 68 -15.16 -0.38 17.85
C PRO A 68 -14.81 -0.45 19.34
N GLU A 69 -14.95 -1.64 19.94
CA GLU A 69 -14.67 -1.88 21.37
C GLU A 69 -13.22 -1.55 21.75
N LYS A 70 -12.29 -1.81 20.83
CA LYS A 70 -10.85 -1.62 21.05
C LYS A 70 -10.32 -0.36 20.37
N LYS A 71 -11.17 0.36 19.61
CA LYS A 71 -10.82 1.55 18.83
C LYS A 71 -9.62 1.32 17.91
N VAL A 72 -9.54 0.13 17.31
CA VAL A 72 -8.43 -0.23 16.41
C VAL A 72 -8.92 -1.07 15.23
N ALA A 73 -8.19 -1.03 14.13
CA ALA A 73 -8.42 -1.90 12.99
C ALA A 73 -7.47 -3.09 13.02
N LYS A 74 -8.01 -4.31 12.95
CA LYS A 74 -7.23 -5.54 12.87
C LYS A 74 -7.04 -5.95 11.42
N VAL A 75 -5.79 -6.03 10.95
CA VAL A 75 -5.48 -6.45 9.59
C VAL A 75 -5.72 -7.96 9.45
N SER A 76 -6.57 -8.34 8.50
CA SER A 76 -6.87 -9.73 8.13
C SER A 76 -6.00 -10.20 6.97
N ILE A 77 -5.80 -9.35 5.95
CA ILE A 77 -4.94 -9.64 4.79
C ILE A 77 -3.88 -8.55 4.66
N VAL A 78 -2.62 -8.98 4.65
CA VAL A 78 -1.47 -8.12 4.45
C VAL A 78 -1.09 -8.07 2.98
N THR A 79 -0.88 -6.87 2.44
CA THR A 79 -0.23 -6.68 1.14
C THR A 79 1.22 -6.22 1.31
N LYS A 80 2.06 -6.54 0.33
CA LYS A 80 3.50 -6.20 0.32
C LYS A 80 3.71 -4.71 0.60
N GLY A 81 4.54 -4.39 1.60
CA GLY A 81 4.87 -3.01 1.98
C GLY A 81 3.79 -2.26 2.76
N LEU A 82 2.75 -2.95 3.27
CA LEU A 82 1.82 -2.35 4.25
C LEU A 82 2.49 -2.22 5.63
N ILE A 83 3.20 -3.27 6.07
CA ILE A 83 3.70 -3.42 7.45
C ILE A 83 5.01 -2.64 7.70
N GLN A 84 5.79 -2.33 6.67
CA GLN A 84 7.11 -1.72 6.87
C GLN A 84 7.05 -0.40 7.63
N ASN A 85 5.96 0.36 7.48
CA ASN A 85 5.82 1.70 8.04
C ASN A 85 4.53 1.93 8.86
N PHE A 86 3.59 0.98 8.87
CA PHE A 86 2.25 1.18 9.47
C PHE A 86 1.85 0.03 10.39
N GLY A 87 1.22 0.39 11.50
CA GLY A 87 0.66 -0.54 12.47
C GLY A 87 1.66 -1.10 13.46
N CYS A 88 1.13 -1.77 14.48
CA CYS A 88 1.89 -2.51 15.47
C CYS A 88 1.60 -4.01 15.36
N GLN A 89 2.64 -4.83 15.46
CA GLN A 89 2.49 -6.28 15.47
C GLN A 89 2.38 -6.77 16.91
N ASN A 90 1.33 -7.52 17.22
CA ASN A 90 1.18 -8.19 18.50
C ASN A 90 0.87 -9.69 18.30
N LYS A 91 0.69 -10.43 19.41
CA LYS A 91 0.37 -11.87 19.37
C LYS A 91 -0.92 -12.19 18.60
N ASN A 92 -1.80 -11.22 18.42
CA ASN A 92 -3.11 -11.36 17.78
C ASN A 92 -3.13 -10.92 16.31
N GLY A 93 -2.00 -10.46 15.77
CA GLY A 93 -1.86 -9.98 14.40
C GLY A 93 -1.35 -8.54 14.31
N ILE A 94 -1.66 -7.89 13.20
CA ILE A 94 -1.28 -6.49 12.96
C ILE A 94 -2.47 -5.61 13.27
N ILE A 95 -2.23 -4.58 14.06
CA ILE A 95 -3.22 -3.63 14.50
C ILE A 95 -2.84 -2.25 13.97
N LEU A 96 -3.82 -1.53 13.45
CA LEU A 96 -3.68 -0.16 12.96
C LEU A 96 -4.47 0.78 13.86
N LEU A 97 -3.87 1.96 14.06
CA LEU A 97 -4.56 3.13 14.60
C LEU A 97 -5.74 3.55 13.72
N PRO A 98 -6.75 4.23 14.28
CA PRO A 98 -7.78 4.90 13.49
C PRO A 98 -7.18 5.80 12.39
N GLU A 99 -6.13 6.57 12.73
CA GLU A 99 -5.46 7.50 11.82
C GLU A 99 -4.66 6.77 10.74
N GLU A 100 -3.92 5.72 11.11
CA GLU A 100 -3.17 4.88 10.15
C GLU A 100 -4.13 4.15 9.21
N MET A 101 -5.22 3.62 9.75
CA MET A 101 -6.29 2.98 8.98
C MET A 101 -6.90 3.97 7.98
N CYS A 102 -7.34 5.13 8.45
CA CYS A 102 -7.97 6.16 7.62
C CYS A 102 -7.02 6.59 6.48
N PHE A 103 -5.76 6.86 6.80
CA PHE A 103 -4.74 7.20 5.80
C PHE A 103 -4.57 6.10 4.74
N LEU A 104 -4.52 4.82 5.15
CA LEU A 104 -4.36 3.71 4.22
C LEU A 104 -5.60 3.47 3.34
N VAL A 105 -6.80 3.75 3.86
CA VAL A 105 -8.05 3.72 3.09
C VAL A 105 -8.07 4.85 2.06
N GLU A 106 -7.68 6.07 2.46
CA GLU A 106 -7.60 7.24 1.57
C GLU A 106 -6.60 7.01 0.42
N MET A 107 -5.45 6.41 0.74
CA MET A 107 -4.43 6.03 -0.25
C MET A 107 -4.85 4.81 -1.10
N ASN A 108 -6.05 4.29 -0.92
CA ASN A 108 -6.59 3.10 -1.58
C ASN A 108 -5.67 1.87 -1.44
N ARG A 109 -4.98 1.76 -0.30
CA ARG A 109 -4.06 0.65 0.05
C ARG A 109 -4.67 -0.34 1.04
N LEU A 110 -5.78 0.01 1.67
CA LEU A 110 -6.49 -0.83 2.64
C LEU A 110 -8.00 -0.76 2.38
N GLU A 111 -8.66 -1.91 2.52
CA GLU A 111 -10.12 -2.02 2.58
C GLU A 111 -10.50 -2.42 4.00
N VAL A 112 -11.42 -1.67 4.60
CA VAL A 112 -11.83 -1.88 6.00
C VAL A 112 -13.29 -2.29 6.03
N THR A 113 -13.60 -3.33 6.82
CA THR A 113 -14.97 -3.75 7.06
C THR A 113 -15.34 -3.62 8.54
N GLN A 114 -16.61 -3.35 8.81
CA GLN A 114 -17.22 -3.45 10.13
C GLN A 114 -18.44 -4.37 10.00
N ASN A 115 -18.44 -5.50 10.71
CA ASN A 115 -19.50 -6.51 10.61
C ASN A 115 -19.77 -6.94 9.15
N GLU A 116 -18.71 -7.23 8.39
CA GLU A 116 -18.76 -7.58 6.96
C GLU A 116 -19.23 -6.46 6.00
N ILE A 117 -19.51 -5.26 6.52
CA ILE A 117 -19.90 -4.10 5.71
C ILE A 117 -18.64 -3.25 5.43
N PRO A 118 -18.28 -2.97 4.15
CA PRO A 118 -17.16 -2.12 3.83
C PRO A 118 -17.44 -0.67 4.25
N LEU A 119 -16.48 -0.06 4.92
CA LEU A 119 -16.55 1.34 5.33
C LEU A 119 -16.20 2.25 4.15
N SER A 120 -16.93 3.35 4.02
CA SER A 120 -16.56 4.45 3.14
C SER A 120 -15.42 5.28 3.74
N ILE A 121 -14.81 6.13 2.92
CA ILE A 121 -13.79 7.06 3.41
C ILE A 121 -14.40 8.07 4.39
N GLN A 122 -15.66 8.48 4.19
CA GLN A 122 -16.39 9.35 5.12
C GLN A 122 -16.54 8.67 6.49
N ASP A 123 -16.97 7.41 6.52
CA ASP A 123 -17.11 6.65 7.77
C ASP A 123 -15.76 6.55 8.51
N CYS A 124 -14.66 6.41 7.77
CA CYS A 124 -13.31 6.39 8.36
C CYS A 124 -12.94 7.73 9.00
N TYR A 125 -13.28 8.85 8.38
CA TYR A 125 -13.07 10.18 8.94
C TYR A 125 -13.93 10.43 10.18
N ASP A 126 -15.17 9.95 10.18
CA ASP A 126 -16.05 10.03 11.36
C ASP A 126 -15.47 9.21 12.51
N ILE A 127 -14.99 8.00 12.24
CA ILE A 127 -14.28 7.16 13.22
C ILE A 127 -13.09 7.90 13.81
N VAL A 128 -12.25 8.55 13.00
CA VAL A 128 -11.11 9.32 13.52
C VAL A 128 -11.59 10.48 14.39
N THR A 129 -12.62 11.20 13.96
CA THR A 129 -13.19 12.35 14.68
C THR A 129 -13.82 11.97 16.02
N GLU A 130 -14.48 10.82 16.08
CA GLU A 130 -15.05 10.28 17.32
C GLU A 130 -13.96 9.78 18.29
N ASN A 131 -12.84 9.31 17.75
CA ASN A 131 -11.71 8.79 18.53
C ASN A 131 -10.63 9.84 18.83
N LEU A 132 -10.80 11.08 18.36
CA LEU A 132 -9.94 12.24 18.64
C LEU A 132 -10.02 12.73 20.11
N VAL A 133 -10.89 12.12 20.93
CA VAL A 133 -11.00 12.43 22.36
C VAL A 133 -9.83 11.82 23.13
N CYS A 134 -8.89 12.71 23.52
CA CYS A 134 -7.76 12.52 24.43
C CYS A 134 -6.64 11.59 23.96
N THR A 135 -5.64 12.22 23.33
CA THR A 135 -4.23 11.80 23.22
C THR A 135 -3.51 11.53 24.55
N ASP A 136 -4.24 11.26 25.64
CA ASP A 136 -3.67 10.91 26.95
C ASP A 136 -3.44 9.39 27.09
N ASP A 137 -4.13 8.56 26.29
CA ASP A 137 -3.96 7.09 26.22
C ASP A 137 -2.89 6.65 25.20
N VAL A 138 -1.85 7.47 25.01
CA VAL A 138 -0.63 7.07 24.26
C VAL A 138 0.05 5.86 24.90
N SER A 139 -0.28 5.53 26.15
CA SER A 139 0.30 4.44 26.94
C SER A 139 0.17 3.08 26.26
N PHE A 140 -0.95 2.75 25.60
CA PHE A 140 -1.11 1.45 24.92
C PHE A 140 -0.31 1.38 23.61
N TYR A 141 -0.24 2.47 22.85
CA TYR A 141 0.51 2.55 21.60
C TYR A 141 2.00 2.69 21.80
N GLN A 142 2.44 3.47 22.79
CA GLN A 142 3.83 3.50 23.24
C GLN A 142 4.21 2.17 23.87
N ALA A 143 3.39 1.53 24.71
CA ALA A 143 3.72 0.19 25.21
C ALA A 143 3.85 -0.85 24.08
N ALA A 144 3.00 -0.77 23.05
CA ALA A 144 3.09 -1.66 21.88
C ALA A 144 4.29 -1.36 20.96
N LYS A 145 4.73 -0.10 20.85
CA LYS A 145 5.94 0.29 20.08
C LYS A 145 7.25 0.15 20.87
N VAL A 146 7.22 0.32 22.19
CA VAL A 146 8.39 0.28 23.09
C VAL A 146 8.79 -1.15 23.46
N ASN A 147 7.87 -2.12 23.39
CA ASN A 147 8.19 -3.55 23.58
C ASN A 147 8.60 -4.28 22.28
N ILE A 148 8.82 -3.53 21.20
CA ILE A 148 9.54 -4.04 20.05
C ILE A 148 11.01 -3.85 20.43
N PRO A 149 11.81 -4.91 20.68
CA PRO A 149 13.24 -4.71 20.66
C PRO A 149 13.53 -4.10 19.30
N PHE A 150 14.16 -2.92 19.29
CA PHE A 150 14.82 -2.42 18.10
C PHE A 150 15.55 -3.63 17.52
N CYS A 151 15.03 -4.14 16.40
CA CYS A 151 15.69 -5.21 15.70
C CYS A 151 16.92 -4.52 15.15
N ASP A 152 18.04 -4.66 15.87
CA ASP A 152 19.37 -4.30 15.44
C ASP A 152 19.59 -4.98 14.09
N TYR A 153 19.37 -4.23 13.01
CA TYR A 153 19.81 -4.61 11.69
C TYR A 153 21.23 -4.08 11.52
N ILE A 154 22.19 -4.94 11.86
CA ILE A 154 23.43 -5.10 11.08
C ILE A 154 23.09 -6.01 9.90
#